data_AF-A0A5R9PW39-F1
#
_entry.id   AF-A0A5R9PW39-F1
#
_cell.length_a   1.000
_cell.length_b   1.000
_cell.length_c   1.000
_cell.angle_alpha   90.00
_cell.angle_beta   90.00
_cell.angle_gamma   90.00
#
_symmetry.space_group_name_H-M   'P 1'
#
loop_
_entity.id
_entity.type
_entity.pdbx_description
1 polymer ?
#
loop_
_entity_poly.entity_id
_entity_poly.type
_entity_poly.pdbx_seq_one_letter_code
_entity_poly.pdbx_strand_id
1 'polypeptide(L)'
;HLDGKEYLIVGANRTESQTANNTVVVDLTANTRSATVDFTEQLGTIPYSISGRVFLDTLQDGDLETAELDKALENITVTLTGKDKFGRAVSLTRTTDVNGQYTFADLTEANDDGYSVAATFSGNTENENGKDYLIIGANRTESDTTNSTVKVDLTGANKSATVDFTEQLGTIAYSISGRVFLDTLQDGDLETAELDRALENITVTLTGKDKFGRDVLLTRTTDANGQYTFADLTEANAD
;
A
#
# COMPACT_ATOMS: atom_id res chain seq x y z
N HIS A 1 -8.63 -26.59 -17.33
CA HIS A 1 -9.81 -27.08 -16.62
C HIS A 1 -9.41 -28.36 -15.89
N LEU A 2 -10.07 -28.65 -14.77
CA LEU A 2 -9.97 -29.89 -14.04
C LEU A 2 -11.25 -30.69 -14.32
N ASP A 3 -11.16 -32.01 -14.26
CA ASP A 3 -12.34 -32.87 -14.32
C ASP A 3 -13.35 -32.42 -13.26
N GLY A 4 -14.59 -32.18 -13.69
CA GLY A 4 -15.68 -31.78 -12.79
C GLY A 4 -16.46 -32.99 -12.30
N LYS A 5 -17.66 -32.76 -11.79
CA LYS A 5 -18.56 -33.83 -11.34
C LYS A 5 -19.40 -34.35 -12.49
N GLU A 6 -19.61 -35.65 -12.57
CA GLU A 6 -20.53 -36.24 -13.53
C GLU A 6 -21.92 -36.43 -12.93
N TYR A 7 -22.97 -36.30 -13.74
CA TYR A 7 -24.35 -36.45 -13.29
C TYR A 7 -25.13 -37.41 -14.19
N LEU A 8 -25.81 -38.37 -13.57
CA LEU A 8 -26.80 -39.23 -14.21
C LEU A 8 -28.21 -38.68 -13.94
N ILE A 9 -28.99 -38.52 -15.01
CA ILE A 9 -30.37 -38.07 -14.95
C ILE A 9 -31.28 -39.18 -15.48
N VAL A 10 -32.16 -39.73 -14.64
CA VAL A 10 -33.15 -40.74 -15.02
C VAL A 10 -34.54 -40.23 -14.65
N GLY A 11 -35.39 -39.98 -15.64
CA GLY A 11 -36.65 -39.27 -15.42
C GLY A 11 -36.39 -37.84 -14.93
N ALA A 12 -36.93 -37.49 -13.76
CA ALA A 12 -36.74 -36.16 -13.14
C ALA A 12 -35.60 -36.13 -12.09
N ASN A 13 -34.94 -37.25 -11.83
CA ASN A 13 -33.94 -37.36 -10.77
C ASN A 13 -32.53 -37.17 -11.33
N ARG A 14 -31.78 -36.22 -10.76
CA ARG A 14 -30.35 -36.00 -11.02
C ARG A 14 -29.53 -36.57 -9.87
N THR A 15 -28.59 -37.45 -10.17
CA THR A 15 -27.67 -38.06 -9.19
C THR A 15 -26.24 -37.79 -9.62
N GLU A 16 -25.40 -37.37 -8.68
CA GLU A 16 -23.95 -37.26 -8.92
C GLU A 16 -23.35 -38.67 -9.07
N SER A 17 -22.56 -38.89 -10.10
CA SER A 17 -21.82 -40.13 -10.31
C SER A 17 -20.67 -40.21 -9.30
N GLN A 18 -20.37 -41.42 -8.83
CA GLN A 18 -19.24 -41.67 -7.93
C GLN A 18 -17.99 -42.21 -8.65
N THR A 19 -18.02 -42.23 -9.98
CA THR A 19 -16.96 -42.76 -10.82
C THR A 19 -16.11 -41.61 -11.35
N ALA A 20 -14.79 -41.73 -11.24
CA ALA A 20 -13.85 -40.74 -11.76
C ALA A 20 -13.66 -40.85 -13.28
N ASN A 21 -13.07 -39.81 -13.88
CA ASN A 21 -12.58 -39.78 -15.27
C ASN A 21 -13.70 -39.94 -16.31
N ASN A 22 -14.69 -39.05 -16.30
CA ASN A 22 -15.75 -39.04 -17.31
C ASN A 22 -16.40 -40.41 -17.52
N THR A 23 -16.62 -41.13 -16.42
CA THR A 23 -17.29 -42.43 -16.41
C THR A 23 -18.59 -42.29 -15.62
N VAL A 24 -19.65 -42.97 -16.05
CA VAL A 24 -20.93 -43.07 -15.32
C VAL A 24 -21.53 -44.45 -15.56
N VAL A 25 -22.00 -45.10 -14.49
CA VAL A 25 -22.75 -46.36 -14.59
C VAL A 25 -24.23 -46.05 -14.82
N VAL A 26 -24.83 -46.61 -15.87
CA VAL A 26 -26.23 -46.37 -16.24
C VAL A 26 -27.00 -47.68 -16.25
N ASP A 27 -27.92 -47.83 -15.29
CA ASP A 27 -28.82 -48.99 -15.20
C ASP A 27 -30.25 -48.59 -15.60
N LEU A 28 -30.67 -49.03 -16.79
CA LEU A 28 -32.03 -48.82 -17.32
C LEU A 28 -32.90 -50.04 -17.05
N THR A 29 -34.16 -49.79 -16.67
CA THR A 29 -35.18 -50.82 -16.45
C THR A 29 -36.33 -50.64 -17.43
N ALA A 30 -37.29 -51.57 -17.44
CA ALA A 30 -38.52 -51.42 -18.23
C ALA A 30 -39.27 -50.10 -17.93
N ASN A 31 -39.12 -49.55 -16.72
CA ASN A 31 -39.74 -48.31 -16.24
C ASN A 31 -38.82 -47.07 -16.35
N THR A 32 -37.54 -47.26 -16.66
CA THR A 32 -36.55 -46.19 -16.84
C THR A 32 -35.83 -46.39 -18.17
N ARG A 33 -36.51 -46.06 -19.28
CA ARG A 33 -36.07 -46.41 -20.64
C ARG A 33 -35.10 -45.40 -21.27
N SER A 34 -34.78 -44.32 -20.57
CA SER A 34 -33.86 -43.30 -21.01
C SER A 34 -33.12 -42.69 -19.82
N ALA A 35 -31.91 -42.22 -20.09
CA ALA A 35 -31.11 -41.42 -19.18
C ALA A 35 -30.36 -40.34 -19.95
N THR A 36 -30.02 -39.27 -19.26
CA THR A 36 -29.07 -38.24 -19.71
C THR A 36 -27.85 -38.30 -18.81
N VAL A 37 -26.67 -38.18 -19.39
CA VAL A 37 -25.40 -38.09 -18.64
C VAL A 37 -24.76 -36.76 -18.96
N ASP A 38 -24.50 -35.96 -17.91
CA ASP A 38 -23.81 -34.68 -18.02
C ASP A 38 -22.42 -34.83 -17.40
N PHE A 39 -21.39 -34.68 -18.23
CA PHE A 39 -20.00 -34.49 -17.79
C PHE A 39 -19.76 -33.01 -17.56
N THR A 40 -19.22 -32.64 -16.41
CA THR A 40 -18.90 -31.23 -16.12
C THR A 40 -17.40 -31.06 -15.97
N GLU A 41 -16.92 -29.85 -16.25
CA GLU A 41 -15.53 -29.46 -16.07
C GLU A 41 -15.46 -28.40 -14.98
N GLN A 42 -14.50 -28.53 -14.07
CA GLN A 42 -14.16 -27.50 -13.11
C GLN A 42 -13.09 -26.57 -13.68
N LEU A 43 -13.11 -25.31 -13.26
CA LEU A 43 -11.99 -24.42 -13.51
C LEU A 43 -10.75 -24.92 -12.78
N GLY A 44 -9.66 -25.11 -13.52
CA GLY A 44 -8.37 -25.39 -12.89
C GLY A 44 -7.87 -24.15 -12.17
N THR A 45 -7.28 -24.33 -10.99
CA THR A 45 -6.59 -23.26 -10.27
C THR A 45 -5.40 -22.83 -11.10
N ILE A 46 -5.47 -21.65 -11.72
CA ILE A 46 -4.25 -20.95 -12.12
C ILE A 46 -3.91 -20.12 -10.89
N PRO A 47 -2.81 -20.41 -10.17
CA PRO A 47 -2.53 -19.76 -8.90
C PRO A 47 -2.06 -18.33 -9.18
N TYR A 48 -3.00 -17.42 -9.41
CA TYR A 48 -2.70 -16.00 -9.38
C TYR A 48 -2.67 -15.52 -7.93
N SER A 49 -1.80 -14.57 -7.63
CA SER A 49 -1.69 -14.03 -6.27
C SER A 49 -1.38 -12.54 -6.26
N ILE A 50 -1.89 -11.86 -5.23
CA ILE A 50 -1.47 -10.51 -4.88
C ILE A 50 -1.03 -10.54 -3.42
N SER A 51 0.19 -10.10 -3.17
CA SER A 51 0.73 -9.95 -1.82
C SER A 51 1.25 -8.54 -1.62
N GLY A 52 1.71 -8.21 -0.43
CA GLY A 52 2.37 -6.94 -0.18
C GLY A 52 2.50 -6.64 1.30
N ARG A 53 2.92 -5.41 1.57
CA ARG A 53 3.11 -4.88 2.92
C ARG A 53 2.32 -3.58 3.10
N VAL A 54 2.02 -3.27 4.35
CA VAL A 54 1.64 -1.92 4.77
C VAL A 54 2.64 -1.45 5.80
N PHE A 55 3.24 -0.28 5.60
CA PHE A 55 4.27 0.25 6.49
C PHE A 55 4.35 1.78 6.47
N LEU A 56 4.90 2.36 7.53
CA LEU A 56 5.37 3.73 7.56
C LEU A 56 6.66 3.80 6.74
N ASP A 57 6.66 4.59 5.67
CA ASP A 57 7.77 4.87 4.76
C ASP A 57 8.13 6.34 4.88
N THR A 58 9.22 6.63 5.57
CA THR A 58 9.58 8.00 5.93
C THR A 58 10.27 8.77 4.81
N LEU A 59 10.93 8.07 3.88
CA LEU A 59 11.61 8.67 2.72
C LEU A 59 10.80 8.58 1.43
N GLN A 60 9.67 7.89 1.46
CA GLN A 60 8.75 7.75 0.34
C GLN A 60 9.45 7.13 -0.87
N ASP A 61 10.27 6.11 -0.59
CA ASP A 61 11.05 5.34 -1.56
C ASP A 61 10.61 3.88 -1.68
N GLY A 62 9.62 3.46 -0.86
CA GLY A 62 8.89 2.21 -0.80
C GLY A 62 9.68 0.95 -0.50
N ASP A 63 10.87 1.09 0.07
CA ASP A 63 11.53 0.00 0.74
C ASP A 63 11.19 0.07 2.26
N LEU A 64 11.56 -0.95 3.06
CA LEU A 64 11.22 -0.98 4.49
C LEU A 64 12.51 -1.01 5.31
N GLU A 65 13.02 0.17 5.66
CA GLU A 65 14.35 0.33 6.23
C GLU A 65 14.28 0.76 7.68
N THR A 66 14.72 -0.14 8.58
CA THR A 66 14.88 0.24 10.00
C THR A 66 15.86 1.39 10.20
N ALA A 67 16.85 1.54 9.30
CA ALA A 67 17.80 2.65 9.33
C ALA A 67 17.14 4.02 9.06
N GLU A 68 15.98 4.01 8.39
CA GLU A 68 15.22 5.21 8.01
C GLU A 68 14.04 5.45 8.97
N LEU A 69 13.91 4.59 10.00
CA LEU A 69 12.81 4.57 10.97
C LEU A 69 11.47 4.11 10.41
N ASP A 70 11.49 3.42 9.28
CA ASP A 70 10.30 2.80 8.74
C ASP A 70 9.79 1.68 9.65
N LYS A 71 8.48 1.47 9.61
CA LYS A 71 7.81 0.52 10.50
C LYS A 71 6.70 -0.22 9.80
N ALA A 72 6.76 -1.55 9.86
CA ALA A 72 5.63 -2.39 9.50
C ALA A 72 4.37 -2.01 10.29
N LEU A 73 3.24 -1.92 9.60
CA LEU A 73 1.95 -1.60 10.20
C LEU A 73 1.08 -2.87 10.24
N GLU A 74 0.94 -3.42 11.46
CA GLU A 74 0.07 -4.56 11.75
C GLU A 74 -1.40 -4.13 11.86
N ASN A 75 -2.33 -5.06 11.65
CA ASN A 75 -3.77 -4.87 11.83
C ASN A 75 -4.42 -3.90 10.82
N ILE A 76 -3.76 -3.61 9.70
CA ILE A 76 -4.32 -2.83 8.60
C ILE A 76 -5.21 -3.70 7.73
N THR A 77 -6.42 -3.23 7.46
CA THR A 77 -7.36 -3.95 6.59
C THR A 77 -7.05 -3.67 5.13
N VAL A 78 -6.79 -4.73 4.36
CA VAL A 78 -6.59 -4.67 2.92
C VAL A 78 -7.73 -5.40 2.22
N THR A 79 -8.34 -4.76 1.23
CA THR A 79 -9.48 -5.29 0.47
C THR A 79 -9.14 -5.40 -1.00
N LEU A 80 -9.36 -6.59 -1.56
CA LEU A 80 -9.30 -6.88 -2.98
C LEU A 80 -10.72 -6.88 -3.55
N THR A 81 -10.96 -6.14 -4.63
CA THR A 81 -12.23 -6.11 -5.36
C THR A 81 -12.01 -6.22 -6.87
N GLY A 82 -13.03 -6.67 -7.60
CA GLY A 82 -13.02 -6.65 -9.06
C GLY A 82 -13.84 -7.80 -9.63
N LYS A 83 -13.51 -8.21 -10.85
CA LYS A 83 -14.07 -9.40 -11.48
C LYS A 83 -12.95 -10.27 -12.02
N ASP A 84 -13.16 -11.58 -11.92
CA ASP A 84 -12.29 -12.51 -12.62
C ASP A 84 -12.62 -12.55 -14.12
N LYS A 85 -11.80 -13.25 -14.89
CA LYS A 85 -11.97 -13.41 -16.34
C LYS A 85 -13.28 -14.06 -16.78
N PHE A 86 -14.04 -14.67 -15.87
CA PHE A 86 -15.36 -15.24 -16.13
C PHE A 86 -16.49 -14.28 -15.76
N GLY A 87 -16.16 -13.06 -15.31
CA GLY A 87 -17.10 -12.04 -14.88
C GLY A 87 -17.66 -12.25 -13.47
N ARG A 88 -17.12 -13.21 -12.69
CA ARG A 88 -17.55 -13.43 -11.31
C ARG A 88 -16.96 -12.34 -10.42
N ALA A 89 -17.78 -11.76 -9.55
CA ALA A 89 -17.33 -10.74 -8.62
C ALA A 89 -16.36 -11.34 -7.58
N VAL A 90 -15.27 -10.61 -7.32
CA VAL A 90 -14.30 -10.91 -6.26
C VAL A 90 -14.37 -9.78 -5.24
N SER A 91 -14.49 -10.16 -3.96
CA SER A 91 -14.42 -9.25 -2.82
C SER A 91 -13.82 -10.02 -1.66
N LEU A 92 -12.55 -9.78 -1.38
CA LEU A 92 -11.79 -10.47 -0.34
C LEU A 92 -11.16 -9.43 0.58
N THR A 93 -11.06 -9.77 1.87
CA THR A 93 -10.41 -8.92 2.87
C THR A 93 -9.33 -9.69 3.60
N ARG A 94 -8.22 -9.01 3.89
CA ARG A 94 -7.11 -9.49 4.73
C ARG A 94 -6.73 -8.41 5.71
N THR A 95 -6.02 -8.82 6.74
CA THR A 95 -5.44 -7.94 7.74
C THR A 95 -3.94 -8.18 7.76
N THR A 96 -3.14 -7.12 7.84
CA THR A 96 -1.68 -7.26 7.89
C THR A 96 -1.21 -7.92 9.18
N ASP A 97 -0.18 -8.75 9.07
CA ASP A 97 0.48 -9.38 10.20
C ASP A 97 1.48 -8.45 10.91
N VAL A 98 2.20 -8.95 11.92
CA VAL A 98 3.21 -8.20 12.69
C VAL A 98 4.35 -7.63 11.84
N ASN A 99 4.58 -8.19 10.64
CA ASN A 99 5.56 -7.71 9.68
C ASN A 99 4.91 -6.83 8.60
N GLY A 100 3.66 -6.41 8.79
CA GLY A 100 2.90 -5.60 7.86
C GLY A 100 2.43 -6.38 6.63
N GLN A 101 2.62 -7.70 6.56
CA GLN A 101 2.41 -8.48 5.34
C GLN A 101 0.96 -8.94 5.17
N TYR A 102 0.49 -9.02 3.93
CA TYR A 102 -0.78 -9.64 3.56
C TYR A 102 -0.67 -10.42 2.24
N THR A 103 -1.55 -11.41 2.06
CA THR A 103 -1.61 -12.22 0.83
C THR A 103 -3.04 -12.62 0.45
N PHE A 104 -3.38 -12.40 -0.82
CA PHE A 104 -4.49 -13.01 -1.55
C PHE A 104 -3.93 -14.08 -2.48
N ALA A 105 -4.07 -15.35 -2.09
CA ALA A 105 -3.65 -16.50 -2.89
C ALA A 105 -4.84 -17.11 -3.66
N ASP A 106 -4.55 -18.03 -4.57
CA ASP A 106 -5.53 -18.83 -5.33
C ASP A 106 -6.58 -17.98 -6.08
N LEU A 107 -6.16 -16.82 -6.57
CA LEU A 107 -7.01 -15.95 -7.37
C LEU A 107 -7.21 -16.55 -8.76
N THR A 108 -8.41 -16.37 -9.30
CA THR A 108 -8.61 -16.52 -10.74
C THR A 108 -8.05 -15.27 -11.43
N GLU A 109 -7.47 -15.44 -12.62
CA GLU A 109 -7.07 -14.35 -13.52
C GLU A 109 -8.14 -13.24 -13.56
N ALA A 110 -7.71 -11.98 -13.48
CA ALA A 110 -8.63 -10.85 -13.57
C ALA A 110 -9.28 -10.75 -14.97
N ASN A 111 -10.36 -9.99 -15.09
CA ASN A 111 -10.81 -9.53 -16.41
C ASN A 111 -9.96 -8.34 -16.90
N ASP A 112 -10.29 -7.80 -18.08
CA ASP A 112 -9.59 -6.66 -18.68
C ASP A 112 -9.61 -5.38 -17.81
N ASP A 113 -10.49 -5.28 -16.80
CA ASP A 113 -10.53 -4.15 -15.86
C ASP A 113 -9.49 -4.28 -14.73
N GLY A 114 -8.91 -5.47 -14.55
CA GLY A 114 -8.00 -5.82 -13.45
C GLY A 114 -8.70 -6.00 -12.09
N TYR A 115 -7.89 -6.24 -11.06
CA TYR A 115 -8.33 -6.14 -9.67
C TYR A 115 -7.99 -4.77 -9.08
N SER A 116 -8.74 -4.34 -8.08
CA SER A 116 -8.46 -3.15 -7.27
C SER A 116 -8.14 -3.60 -5.86
N VAL A 117 -6.99 -3.19 -5.34
CA VAL A 117 -6.53 -3.45 -3.97
C VAL A 117 -6.56 -2.13 -3.22
N ALA A 118 -7.14 -2.11 -2.02
CA ALA A 118 -7.15 -0.91 -1.19
C ALA A 118 -6.80 -1.24 0.26
N ALA A 119 -6.00 -0.39 0.90
CA ALA A 119 -5.71 -0.48 2.33
C ALA A 119 -6.46 0.60 3.12
N THR A 120 -6.85 0.29 4.35
CA THR A 120 -7.34 1.30 5.29
C THR A 120 -6.17 2.05 5.91
N PHE A 121 -6.37 3.33 6.23
CA PHE A 121 -5.42 4.08 7.03
C PHE A 121 -5.30 3.52 8.46
N SER A 122 -4.10 3.57 9.05
CA SER A 122 -3.78 3.08 10.39
C SER A 122 -4.55 3.80 11.50
N GLY A 123 -5.03 5.01 11.20
CA GLY A 123 -5.69 5.88 12.17
C GLY A 123 -4.71 6.61 13.09
N ASN A 124 -3.40 6.51 12.85
CA ASN A 124 -2.42 7.33 13.54
C ASN A 124 -2.54 8.79 13.07
N THR A 125 -2.89 9.68 13.98
CA THR A 125 -3.06 11.12 13.68
C THR A 125 -1.75 11.82 13.32
N GLU A 126 -0.60 11.20 13.58
CA GLU A 126 0.71 11.71 13.19
C GLU A 126 1.15 11.25 11.80
N ASN A 127 0.40 10.35 11.17
CA ASN A 127 0.68 9.85 9.84
C ASN A 127 -0.25 10.50 8.80
N GLU A 128 0.18 10.47 7.55
CA GLU A 128 -0.62 10.78 6.36
C GLU A 128 -0.47 9.62 5.36
N ASN A 129 -1.32 9.58 4.33
CA ASN A 129 -1.14 8.56 3.31
C ASN A 129 0.15 8.82 2.53
N GLY A 130 0.94 7.76 2.34
CA GLY A 130 2.16 7.80 1.55
C GLY A 130 1.91 7.36 0.11
N LYS A 131 3.00 7.11 -0.61
CA LYS A 131 3.03 6.54 -1.94
C LYS A 131 2.81 5.04 -1.89
N ASP A 132 1.97 4.52 -2.77
CA ASP A 132 1.82 3.07 -2.92
C ASP A 132 2.66 2.57 -4.09
N TYR A 133 3.09 1.31 -4.03
CA TYR A 133 3.99 0.72 -5.01
C TYR A 133 3.44 -0.60 -5.54
N LEU A 134 3.26 -0.66 -6.86
CA LEU A 134 2.91 -1.88 -7.59
C LEU A 134 4.15 -2.49 -8.21
N ILE A 135 4.41 -3.77 -7.96
CA ILE A 135 5.45 -4.55 -8.61
C ILE A 135 4.82 -5.71 -9.37
N ILE A 136 5.07 -5.77 -10.68
CA ILE A 136 4.72 -6.89 -11.55
C ILE A 136 5.97 -7.32 -12.32
N GLY A 137 6.46 -8.53 -12.05
CA GLY A 137 7.75 -8.98 -12.57
C GLY A 137 8.88 -8.10 -12.05
N ALA A 138 9.64 -7.48 -12.96
CA ALA A 138 10.73 -6.56 -12.62
C ALA A 138 10.32 -5.08 -12.66
N ASN A 139 9.07 -4.78 -13.03
CA ASN A 139 8.61 -3.40 -13.16
C ASN A 139 7.99 -2.95 -11.84
N ARG A 140 8.46 -1.81 -11.34
CA ARG A 140 7.91 -1.11 -10.19
C ARG A 140 7.24 0.18 -10.66
N THR A 141 6.03 0.44 -10.19
CA THR A 141 5.25 1.64 -10.50
C THR A 141 4.76 2.27 -9.22
N GLU A 142 4.91 3.57 -9.10
CA GLU A 142 4.40 4.38 -8.00
C GLU A 142 2.94 4.81 -8.30
N SER A 143 2.05 4.67 -7.32
CA SER A 143 0.68 5.18 -7.35
C SER A 143 0.59 6.56 -6.70
N ASP A 144 -0.48 7.31 -6.98
CA ASP A 144 -0.74 8.59 -6.33
C ASP A 144 -1.16 8.40 -4.85
N THR A 145 -0.70 9.32 -4.01
CA THR A 145 -0.81 9.37 -2.54
C THR A 145 -2.22 9.61 -2.00
N THR A 146 -3.26 9.72 -2.85
CA THR A 146 -4.54 10.31 -2.44
C THR A 146 -5.62 9.31 -2.02
N ASN A 147 -5.52 8.02 -2.35
CA ASN A 147 -6.66 7.10 -2.14
C ASN A 147 -6.33 5.66 -1.71
N SER A 148 -5.08 5.35 -1.31
CA SER A 148 -4.62 4.03 -0.85
C SER A 148 -5.21 2.88 -1.68
N THR A 149 -5.37 3.07 -2.99
CA THR A 149 -6.08 2.15 -3.89
C THR A 149 -5.26 1.96 -5.17
N VAL A 150 -4.85 0.72 -5.42
CA VAL A 150 -4.01 0.35 -6.55
C VAL A 150 -4.77 -0.60 -7.48
N LYS A 151 -4.77 -0.28 -8.77
CA LYS A 151 -5.25 -1.19 -9.82
C LYS A 151 -4.14 -2.15 -10.23
N VAL A 152 -4.48 -3.43 -10.32
CA VAL A 152 -3.55 -4.53 -10.62
C VAL A 152 -4.03 -5.26 -11.86
N ASP A 153 -3.23 -5.20 -12.92
CA ASP A 153 -3.38 -6.04 -14.10
C ASP A 153 -2.82 -7.45 -13.82
N LEU A 154 -3.70 -8.32 -13.32
CA LEU A 154 -3.39 -9.70 -12.98
C LEU A 154 -3.89 -10.65 -14.09
N THR A 155 -3.48 -10.38 -15.33
CA THR A 155 -3.86 -11.13 -16.54
C THR A 155 -2.68 -11.80 -17.23
N GLY A 156 -2.94 -12.82 -18.05
CA GLY A 156 -1.94 -13.46 -18.91
C GLY A 156 -0.70 -13.95 -18.15
N ALA A 157 0.46 -13.39 -18.48
CA ALA A 157 1.74 -13.75 -17.86
C ALA A 157 1.95 -13.16 -16.45
N ASN A 158 1.16 -12.14 -16.08
CA ASN A 158 1.25 -11.47 -14.78
C ASN A 158 0.55 -12.32 -13.71
N LYS A 159 1.17 -13.45 -13.35
CA LYS A 159 0.59 -14.39 -12.38
C LYS A 159 0.66 -13.91 -10.94
N SER A 160 1.57 -13.00 -10.64
CA SER A 160 1.77 -12.48 -9.30
C SER A 160 2.06 -10.98 -9.35
N ALA A 161 1.52 -10.26 -8.37
CA ALA A 161 1.85 -8.87 -8.13
C ALA A 161 2.14 -8.62 -6.64
N THR A 162 3.02 -7.66 -6.37
CA THR A 162 3.20 -7.09 -5.03
C THR A 162 2.58 -5.70 -5.03
N VAL A 163 1.78 -5.38 -4.01
CA VAL A 163 1.23 -4.05 -3.78
C VAL A 163 1.62 -3.63 -2.37
N ASP A 164 2.57 -2.72 -2.27
CA ASP A 164 2.99 -2.16 -0.99
C ASP A 164 2.25 -0.83 -0.79
N PHE A 165 1.51 -0.71 0.31
CA PHE A 165 0.89 0.55 0.72
C PHE A 165 1.76 1.22 1.76
N THR A 166 1.93 2.52 1.65
CA THR A 166 2.72 3.25 2.64
C THR A 166 1.94 4.35 3.31
N GLU A 167 2.29 4.61 4.56
CA GLU A 167 1.99 5.85 5.24
C GLU A 167 3.27 6.67 5.33
N GLN A 168 3.13 7.99 5.39
CA GLN A 168 4.24 8.89 5.70
C GLN A 168 3.96 9.61 7.01
N LEU A 169 4.97 10.25 7.56
CA LEU A 169 4.78 11.15 8.69
C LEU A 169 4.06 12.42 8.19
N GLY A 170 2.99 12.79 8.88
CA GLY A 170 2.24 14.00 8.58
C GLY A 170 3.08 15.24 8.78
N THR A 171 2.87 16.23 7.91
CA THR A 171 3.60 17.51 8.00
C THR A 171 2.95 18.38 9.07
N ILE A 172 3.41 18.25 10.31
CA ILE A 172 3.03 19.22 11.34
C ILE A 172 3.91 20.45 11.11
N ALA A 173 3.33 21.57 10.69
CA ALA A 173 4.06 22.76 10.25
C ALA A 173 4.70 23.54 11.41
N TYR A 174 5.66 22.94 12.13
CA TYR A 174 6.53 23.70 13.03
C TYR A 174 7.52 24.52 12.22
N SER A 175 7.86 25.70 12.74
CA SER A 175 8.88 26.55 12.13
C SER A 175 9.74 27.21 13.20
N ILE A 176 11.00 27.45 12.85
CA ILE A 176 11.96 28.23 13.63
C ILE A 176 12.40 29.38 12.74
N SER A 177 12.19 30.60 13.19
CA SER A 177 12.65 31.82 12.50
C SER A 177 13.43 32.71 13.45
N GLY A 178 14.25 33.57 12.87
CA GLY A 178 15.10 34.49 13.62
C GLY A 178 15.81 35.48 12.72
N ARG A 179 16.75 36.22 13.31
CA ARG A 179 17.58 37.20 12.61
C ARG A 179 19.02 37.14 13.10
N VAL A 180 19.97 37.46 12.23
CA VAL A 180 21.37 37.75 12.57
C VAL A 180 21.66 39.22 12.31
N PHE A 181 22.22 39.91 13.30
CA PHE A 181 22.58 41.32 13.22
C PHE A 181 23.83 41.64 14.05
N LEU A 182 24.48 42.75 13.73
CA LEU A 182 25.50 43.35 14.56
C LEU A 182 24.81 44.10 15.70
N ASP A 183 25.04 43.66 16.93
CA ASP A 183 24.57 44.28 18.17
C ASP A 183 25.76 44.98 18.85
N THR A 184 25.75 46.31 18.79
CA THR A 184 26.87 47.13 19.27
C THR A 184 26.83 47.38 20.78
N LEU A 185 25.65 47.32 21.40
CA LEU A 185 25.45 47.60 22.83
C LEU A 185 25.14 46.36 23.69
N GLN A 186 24.96 45.20 23.06
CA GLN A 186 24.71 43.90 23.69
C GLN A 186 23.39 43.82 24.48
N ASP A 187 22.34 44.50 24.02
CA ASP A 187 21.02 44.45 24.63
C ASP A 187 20.01 43.56 23.88
N GLY A 188 20.36 43.11 22.67
CA GLY A 188 19.59 42.14 21.89
C GLY A 188 18.46 42.75 21.06
N ASP A 189 18.33 44.07 21.01
CA ASP A 189 17.41 44.76 20.12
C ASP A 189 18.13 45.18 18.80
N LEU A 190 17.39 45.62 17.77
CA LEU A 190 18.00 46.07 16.51
C LEU A 190 17.70 47.55 16.27
N GLU A 191 18.65 48.40 16.66
CA GLU A 191 18.50 49.85 16.65
C GLU A 191 19.47 50.50 15.67
N THR A 192 18.93 51.09 14.58
CA THR A 192 19.76 51.87 13.65
C THR A 192 20.42 53.08 14.32
N ALA A 193 19.81 53.64 15.37
CA ALA A 193 20.37 54.77 16.12
C ALA A 193 21.66 54.40 16.87
N GLU A 194 21.85 53.12 17.15
CA GLU A 194 22.97 52.58 17.91
C GLU A 194 24.05 51.97 16.99
N LEU A 195 23.88 52.13 15.67
CA LEU A 195 24.73 51.57 14.61
C LEU A 195 24.57 50.06 14.40
N ASP A 196 23.49 49.47 14.92
CA ASP A 196 23.16 48.09 14.63
C ASP A 196 22.72 47.92 13.19
N ARG A 197 22.95 46.72 12.64
CA ARG A 197 22.55 46.39 11.27
C ARG A 197 22.35 44.89 11.10
N ALA A 198 21.34 44.56 10.31
CA ALA A 198 21.13 43.21 9.83
C ALA A 198 22.35 42.70 9.03
N LEU A 199 22.64 41.40 9.16
CA LEU A 199 23.72 40.75 8.44
C LEU A 199 23.13 39.76 7.43
N GLU A 200 23.26 40.11 6.15
CA GLU A 200 22.90 39.25 5.01
C GLU A 200 23.98 38.19 4.77
N ASN A 201 23.60 37.07 4.14
CA ASN A 201 24.51 36.02 3.70
C ASN A 201 25.23 35.28 4.83
N ILE A 202 24.65 35.27 6.03
CA ILE A 202 25.14 34.47 7.16
C ILE A 202 24.48 33.10 7.13
N THR A 203 25.28 32.03 7.13
CA THR A 203 24.78 30.65 7.24
C THR A 203 24.41 30.34 8.68
N VAL A 204 23.15 29.94 8.88
CA VAL A 204 22.60 29.41 10.12
C VAL A 204 22.36 27.91 9.92
N THR A 205 22.82 27.10 10.88
CA THR A 205 22.62 25.65 10.87
C THR A 205 21.69 25.26 12.02
N LEU A 206 20.62 24.54 11.71
CA LEU A 206 19.76 23.88 12.68
C LEU A 206 20.18 22.41 12.77
N THR A 207 20.54 21.99 13.99
CA THR A 207 20.89 20.60 14.30
C THR A 207 20.07 20.09 15.48
N GLY A 208 19.72 18.81 15.48
CA GLY A 208 19.04 18.18 16.62
C GLY A 208 18.43 16.86 16.23
N LYS A 209 17.44 16.41 17.03
CA LYS A 209 16.59 15.29 16.69
C LYS A 209 15.12 15.72 16.70
N ASP A 210 14.34 15.15 15.80
CA ASP A 210 12.90 15.25 15.91
C ASP A 210 12.33 14.22 16.90
N LYS A 211 11.03 14.27 17.17
CA LYS A 211 10.34 13.39 18.12
C LYS A 211 10.42 11.90 17.78
N PHE A 212 10.75 11.58 16.52
CA PHE A 212 10.94 10.21 16.06
C PHE A 212 12.41 9.76 16.22
N GLY A 213 13.32 10.69 16.51
CA GLY A 213 14.75 10.44 16.71
C GLY A 213 15.60 10.64 15.46
N ARG A 214 15.01 11.16 14.36
CA ARG A 214 15.73 11.46 13.11
C ARG A 214 16.63 12.66 13.32
N ASP A 215 17.82 12.61 12.75
CA ASP A 215 18.73 13.76 12.78
C ASP A 215 18.18 14.88 11.91
N VAL A 216 18.03 16.05 12.51
CA VAL A 216 17.76 17.30 11.80
C VAL A 216 19.12 17.93 11.50
N LEU A 217 19.41 18.18 10.22
CA LEU A 217 20.58 18.94 9.77
C LEU A 217 20.17 19.83 8.60
N LEU A 218 19.77 21.05 8.91
CA LEU A 218 19.30 22.02 7.92
C LEU A 218 20.18 23.26 7.93
N THR A 219 20.42 23.83 6.75
CA THR A 219 21.12 25.12 6.61
C THR A 219 20.24 26.14 5.92
N ARG A 220 20.31 27.38 6.39
CA ARG A 220 19.67 28.55 5.78
C ARG A 220 20.63 29.71 5.79
N THR A 221 20.47 30.60 4.82
CA THR A 221 21.27 31.82 4.71
C THR A 221 20.36 33.01 4.99
N THR A 222 20.84 33.96 5.78
CA THR A 222 20.06 35.17 6.10
C THR A 222 19.82 36.05 4.88
N ASP A 223 18.62 36.63 4.80
CA ASP A 223 18.25 37.58 3.76
C ASP A 223 18.84 38.99 4.00
N ALA A 224 18.50 39.96 3.13
CA ALA A 224 18.96 41.35 3.25
C ALA A 224 18.53 42.05 4.55
N ASN A 225 17.50 41.53 5.23
CA ASN A 225 17.06 41.99 6.55
C ASN A 225 17.63 41.13 7.68
N GLY A 226 18.60 40.26 7.39
CA GLY A 226 19.24 39.36 8.33
C GLY A 226 18.36 38.19 8.76
N GLN A 227 17.19 37.99 8.16
CA GLN A 227 16.19 37.02 8.62
C GLN A 227 16.46 35.63 8.05
N TYR A 228 16.13 34.60 8.82
CA TYR A 228 16.14 33.21 8.37
C TYR A 228 14.88 32.48 8.85
N THR A 229 14.50 31.41 8.15
CA THR A 229 13.39 30.53 8.54
C THR A 229 13.65 29.09 8.13
N PHE A 230 13.48 28.18 9.09
CA PHE A 230 13.32 26.75 8.90
C PHE A 230 11.83 26.45 9.02
N ALA A 231 11.21 26.02 7.92
CA ALA A 231 9.80 25.63 7.86
C ALA A 231 9.68 24.11 7.75
N ASP A 232 8.45 23.59 7.86
CA ASP A 232 8.10 22.18 7.69
C ASP A 232 8.90 21.26 8.62
N LEU A 233 9.13 21.73 9.85
CA LEU A 233 9.86 20.98 10.87
C LEU A 233 8.94 20.00 11.56
N THR A 234 9.47 18.83 11.91
CA THR A 234 8.81 17.93 12.86
C THR A 234 9.07 18.41 14.29
N GLU A 235 8.14 18.11 15.21
CA GLU A 235 8.30 18.33 16.66
C GLU A 235 9.66 17.81 17.14
N ALA A 236 10.32 18.53 18.05
CA ALA A 236 11.60 18.10 18.63
C ALA A 236 11.43 16.89 19.57
N ASN A 237 12.49 16.12 19.79
CA ASN A 237 12.51 15.15 20.88
C ASN A 237 12.44 15.83 22.25
N ALA A 238 12.17 15.04 23.31
CA ALA A 238 12.02 15.54 24.67
C ALA A 238 13.35 15.72 25.44
N ASP A 239 14.50 15.54 24.79
CA ASP A 239 15.84 15.58 25.40
C ASP A 239 16.56 16.90 25.07
#